data_AF-K0T1U9-F1
#
_entry.id   AF-K0T1U9-F1
#
_cell.length_a   1.000
_cell.length_b   1.000
_cell.length_c   1.000
_cell.angle_alpha   90.00
_cell.angle_beta   90.00
_cell.angle_gamma   90.00
#
_symmetry.space_group_name_H-M   'P 1'
#
loop_
_entity.id
_entity.type
_entity.pdbx_description
1 polymer ?
#
loop_
_entity_poly.entity_id
_entity_poly.type
_entity_poly.pdbx_seq_one_letter_code
_entity_poly.pdbx_strand_id
1 'polypeptide(L)'
;MTAYLGGSAFQTVLDNPVTAYRQLVQQYAKDAAGKAVDPKVATAEATAVFKANPAAAAMSGLIPRIIGVGFKRVPKFGILLGLSFFLGEDGNISATAAFGASVLSAPFINPIRMIEKQQRAFFKTTGAEKPIMEIIRESAKKNFVPLFRGTIPLMGHSCA
;
A
#
# COMPACT_ATOMS: atom_id res chain seq x y z
N MET A 1 -12.49 -1.14 -19.07
CA MET A 1 -11.59 -0.48 -18.09
C MET A 1 -12.33 0.14 -16.90
N THR A 2 -13.45 0.84 -17.11
CA THR A 2 -14.23 1.52 -16.05
C THR A 2 -14.79 0.56 -15.00
N ALA A 3 -15.30 -0.61 -15.39
CA ALA A 3 -15.74 -1.64 -14.45
C ALA A 3 -14.59 -2.27 -13.66
N TYR A 4 -13.42 -2.43 -14.27
CA TYR A 4 -12.25 -3.04 -13.62
C TYR A 4 -11.62 -2.09 -12.59
N LEU A 5 -11.45 -0.81 -12.94
CA LEU A 5 -10.94 0.23 -12.02
C LEU A 5 -11.98 0.64 -10.97
N GLY A 6 -13.24 0.84 -11.38
CA GLY A 6 -14.35 1.19 -10.49
C GLY A 6 -14.66 0.11 -9.47
N GLY A 7 -14.70 -1.16 -9.89
CA GLY A 7 -14.91 -2.30 -8.98
C GLY A 7 -13.80 -2.40 -7.93
N SER A 8 -12.56 -2.14 -8.30
CA SER A 8 -11.44 -2.16 -7.34
C SER A 8 -11.38 -0.97 -6.40
N ALA A 9 -11.79 0.22 -6.85
CA ALA A 9 -11.89 1.38 -5.98
C ALA A 9 -13.02 1.18 -4.96
N PHE A 10 -14.17 0.65 -5.39
CA PHE A 10 -15.29 0.31 -4.52
C PHE A 10 -14.92 -0.75 -3.48
N GLN A 11 -14.27 -1.84 -3.90
CA GLN A 11 -13.71 -2.85 -2.98
C GLN A 11 -12.74 -2.22 -1.97
N THR A 12 -11.90 -1.30 -2.42
CA THR A 12 -10.92 -0.61 -1.56
C THR A 12 -11.59 0.28 -0.50
N VAL A 13 -12.75 0.86 -0.80
CA VAL A 13 -13.52 1.63 0.18
C VAL A 13 -14.15 0.69 1.21
N LEU A 14 -14.79 -0.38 0.75
CA LEU A 14 -15.47 -1.35 1.62
C LEU A 14 -14.50 -2.12 2.53
N ASP A 15 -13.32 -2.49 2.01
CA ASP A 15 -12.32 -3.25 2.76
C ASP A 15 -11.43 -2.37 3.66
N ASN A 16 -11.54 -1.04 3.55
CA ASN A 16 -10.64 -0.13 4.25
C ASN A 16 -10.72 -0.22 5.76
N PRO A 17 -11.89 -0.31 6.40
CA PRO A 17 -11.97 -0.41 7.86
C PRO A 17 -11.19 -1.62 8.40
N VAL A 18 -11.34 -2.77 7.76
CA VAL A 18 -10.65 -4.02 8.14
C VAL A 18 -9.15 -3.90 7.88
N THR A 19 -8.78 -3.33 6.73
CA THR A 19 -7.37 -3.15 6.36
C THR A 19 -6.66 -2.13 7.26
N ALA A 20 -7.33 -1.04 7.61
CA ALA A 20 -6.85 -0.04 8.55
C ALA A 20 -6.60 -0.66 9.92
N TYR A 21 -7.56 -1.43 10.45
CA TYR A 21 -7.40 -2.13 11.72
C TYR A 21 -6.22 -3.10 11.71
N ARG A 22 -6.14 -3.97 10.70
CA ARG A 22 -5.03 -4.93 10.56
C ARG A 22 -3.68 -4.24 10.48
N GLN A 23 -3.56 -3.18 9.70
CA GLN A 23 -2.30 -2.45 9.58
C GLN A 23 -1.93 -1.71 10.87
N LEU A 24 -2.92 -1.18 11.60
CA LEU A 24 -2.70 -0.54 12.90
C LEU A 24 -2.14 -1.56 13.91
N VAL A 25 -2.72 -2.76 13.98
CA VAL A 25 -2.18 -3.87 14.80
C VAL A 25 -0.74 -4.20 14.40
N GLN A 26 -0.43 -4.29 13.10
CA GLN A 26 0.93 -4.54 12.62
C GLN A 26 1.92 -3.42 12.98
N GLN A 27 1.44 -2.18 13.08
CA GLN A 27 2.25 -1.05 13.53
C GLN A 27 2.43 -1.00 15.05
N TYR A 28 1.51 -1.57 15.83
CA TYR A 28 1.68 -1.74 17.29
C TYR A 28 2.47 -2.99 17.65
N ALA A 29 2.56 -3.97 16.75
CA ALA A 29 3.36 -5.19 16.96
C ALA A 29 4.87 -4.92 17.05
N LYS A 30 5.32 -3.71 16.72
CA LYS A 30 6.70 -3.25 16.93
C LYS A 30 6.70 -1.96 17.74
N ASP A 31 7.54 -1.91 18.77
CA ASP A 31 7.77 -0.70 19.55
C ASP A 31 8.69 0.29 18.81
N ALA A 32 8.94 1.46 19.41
CA ALA A 32 9.82 2.49 18.85
C ALA A 32 11.28 2.04 18.69
N ALA A 33 11.71 1.02 19.44
CA ALA A 33 13.03 0.40 19.35
C ALA A 33 13.07 -0.79 18.36
N GLY A 34 11.93 -1.13 17.73
CA GLY A 34 11.79 -2.24 16.80
C GLY A 34 11.63 -3.61 17.46
N LYS A 35 11.47 -3.69 18.78
CA LYS A 35 11.20 -4.93 19.52
C LYS A 35 9.77 -5.38 19.30
N ALA A 36 9.57 -6.69 19.22
CA ALA A 36 8.25 -7.27 19.11
C ALA A 36 7.44 -7.02 20.39
N VAL A 37 6.22 -6.55 20.22
CA VAL A 37 5.24 -6.34 21.30
C VAL A 37 4.28 -7.53 21.32
N ASP A 38 3.78 -7.89 22.49
CA ASP A 38 2.79 -8.96 22.63
C ASP A 38 1.56 -8.68 21.75
N PRO A 39 1.06 -9.67 20.99
CA PRO A 39 -0.11 -9.49 20.12
C PRO A 39 -1.34 -8.96 20.84
N LYS A 40 -1.57 -9.32 22.11
CA LYS A 40 -2.72 -8.85 22.90
C LYS A 40 -2.61 -7.36 23.23
N VAL A 41 -1.40 -6.88 23.48
CA VAL A 41 -1.15 -5.45 23.70
C VAL A 41 -1.35 -4.70 22.39
N ALA A 42 -0.82 -5.22 21.28
CA ALA A 42 -0.98 -4.57 19.97
C ALA A 42 -2.45 -4.48 19.51
N THR A 43 -3.26 -5.51 19.79
CA THR A 43 -4.70 -5.48 19.47
C THR A 43 -5.50 -4.59 20.41
N ALA A 44 -5.15 -4.54 21.69
CA ALA A 44 -5.80 -3.65 22.66
C ALA A 44 -5.59 -2.17 22.28
N GLU A 45 -4.35 -1.80 21.95
CA GLU A 45 -4.01 -0.45 21.49
C GLU A 45 -4.73 -0.08 20.19
N ALA A 46 -4.74 -1.00 19.22
CA ALA A 46 -5.45 -0.77 17.97
C ALA A 46 -6.97 -0.59 18.19
N THR A 47 -7.55 -1.41 19.08
CA THR A 47 -8.97 -1.30 19.45
C THR A 47 -9.27 0.02 20.16
N ALA A 48 -8.38 0.50 21.03
CA ALA A 48 -8.54 1.77 21.72
C ALA A 48 -8.61 2.94 20.74
N VAL A 49 -7.72 2.98 19.74
CA VAL A 49 -7.75 4.00 18.67
C VAL A 49 -9.07 3.95 17.89
N PHE A 50 -9.55 2.76 17.53
CA PHE A 50 -10.82 2.61 16.81
C PHE A 50 -12.04 2.96 17.67
N LYS A 51 -12.00 2.73 18.99
CA LYS A 51 -13.07 3.15 19.90
C LYS A 51 -13.10 4.67 20.08
N ALA A 52 -11.93 5.31 20.13
CA ALA A 52 -11.83 6.76 20.31
C ALA A 52 -12.28 7.53 19.07
N ASN A 53 -11.92 7.08 17.86
CA ASN A 53 -12.26 7.75 16.60
C ASN A 53 -12.57 6.74 15.48
N PRO A 54 -13.74 6.06 15.51
CA PRO A 54 -14.05 4.95 14.62
C PRO A 54 -14.08 5.35 13.14
N ALA A 55 -14.71 6.48 12.81
CA ALA A 55 -14.83 6.94 11.43
C ALA A 55 -13.47 7.34 10.84
N ALA A 56 -12.68 8.12 11.58
CA ALA A 56 -11.36 8.56 11.10
C ALA A 56 -10.37 7.39 11.00
N ALA A 57 -10.36 6.47 11.98
CA ALA A 57 -9.51 5.28 11.93
C ALA A 57 -9.89 4.37 10.75
N ALA A 58 -11.19 4.17 10.50
CA ALA A 58 -11.69 3.35 9.40
C ALA A 58 -11.41 3.93 8.02
N MET A 59 -11.34 5.26 7.89
CA MET A 59 -11.01 5.96 6.65
C MET A 59 -9.51 6.19 6.46
N SER A 60 -8.69 5.86 7.47
CA SER A 60 -7.27 6.20 7.46
C SER A 60 -6.53 5.59 6.26
N GLY A 61 -5.75 6.39 5.55
CA GLY A 61 -4.98 5.97 4.38
C GLY A 61 -5.83 5.54 3.17
N LEU A 62 -7.14 5.79 3.17
CA LEU A 62 -8.02 5.43 2.04
C LEU A 62 -7.61 6.16 0.74
N ILE A 63 -7.31 7.46 0.85
CA ILE A 63 -6.95 8.30 -0.30
C ILE A 63 -5.73 7.75 -1.03
N PRO A 64 -4.58 7.48 -0.37
CA PRO A 64 -3.47 6.79 -1.01
C PRO A 64 -3.84 5.45 -1.63
N ARG A 65 -4.68 4.63 -0.99
CA ARG A 65 -5.07 3.32 -1.53
C ARG A 65 -5.85 3.45 -2.83
N ILE A 66 -6.81 4.38 -2.91
CA ILE A 66 -7.58 4.65 -4.13
C ILE A 66 -6.65 5.12 -5.25
N ILE A 67 -5.74 6.05 -4.96
CA ILE A 67 -4.73 6.51 -5.93
C ILE A 67 -3.83 5.35 -6.36
N GLY A 68 -3.41 4.51 -5.41
CA GLY A 68 -2.58 3.32 -5.64
C GLY A 68 -3.22 2.28 -6.55
N VAL A 69 -4.55 2.11 -6.48
CA VAL A 69 -5.30 1.25 -7.40
C VAL A 69 -5.15 1.73 -8.84
N GLY A 70 -5.32 3.03 -9.08
CA GLY A 70 -5.13 3.61 -10.41
C GLY A 70 -3.68 3.51 -10.89
N PHE A 71 -2.74 3.97 -10.06
CA PHE A 71 -1.33 4.10 -10.41
C PHE A 71 -0.61 2.75 -10.54
N LYS A 72 -1.08 1.69 -9.88
CA LYS A 72 -0.56 0.32 -10.08
C LYS A 72 -1.08 -0.29 -11.38
N ARG A 73 -2.37 -0.11 -11.65
CA ARG A 73 -3.06 -0.85 -12.72
C ARG A 73 -2.63 -0.37 -14.09
N VAL A 74 -2.47 0.94 -14.30
CA VAL A 74 -2.05 1.48 -15.60
C VAL A 74 -0.70 0.91 -16.05
N PRO A 75 0.39 0.99 -15.26
CA PRO A 75 1.67 0.39 -15.63
C PRO A 75 1.60 -1.14 -15.69
N LYS A 76 0.92 -1.80 -14.74
CA LYS A 76 0.84 -3.27 -14.73
C LYS A 76 0.16 -3.81 -15.99
N PHE A 77 -0.95 -3.21 -16.43
CA PHE A 77 -1.61 -3.60 -17.68
C PHE A 77 -0.76 -3.28 -18.90
N GLY A 78 -0.13 -2.10 -18.95
CA GLY A 78 0.75 -1.74 -20.07
C GLY A 78 1.92 -2.70 -20.24
N ILE A 79 2.59 -3.04 -19.14
CA ILE A 79 3.71 -4.00 -19.14
C ILE A 79 3.22 -5.41 -19.48
N LEU A 80 2.09 -5.84 -18.93
CA LEU A 80 1.51 -7.15 -19.22
C LEU A 80 1.21 -7.30 -20.72
N LEU A 81 0.52 -6.32 -21.31
CA LEU A 81 0.20 -6.32 -22.75
C LEU A 81 1.47 -6.27 -23.60
N GLY A 82 2.45 -5.44 -23.22
CA GLY A 82 3.73 -5.36 -23.91
C GLY A 82 4.49 -6.69 -23.87
N LEU A 83 4.62 -7.31 -22.70
CA LEU A 83 5.31 -8.59 -22.54
C LEU A 83 4.59 -9.72 -23.28
N SER A 84 3.27 -9.83 -23.17
CA SER A 84 2.51 -10.85 -23.91
C SER A 84 2.60 -10.65 -25.42
N PHE A 85 2.64 -9.41 -25.92
CA PHE A 85 2.88 -9.12 -27.34
C PHE A 85 4.29 -9.56 -27.78
N PHE A 86 5.33 -9.22 -27.01
CA PHE A 86 6.70 -9.62 -27.32
C PHE A 86 6.95 -11.13 -27.23
N LEU A 87 6.22 -11.83 -26.35
CA LEU A 87 6.31 -13.27 -26.18
C LEU A 87 5.47 -14.06 -27.20
N GLY A 88 4.69 -13.39 -28.07
CA GLY A 88 3.83 -14.04 -29.06
C GLY A 88 2.65 -14.79 -28.43
N GLU A 89 2.19 -14.34 -27.25
CA GLU A 89 1.11 -14.98 -26.50
C GLU A 89 -0.26 -14.54 -27.02
N ASP A 90 -0.81 -15.29 -27.96
CA ASP A 90 -2.17 -15.07 -28.46
C ASP A 90 -3.22 -15.52 -27.44
N GLY A 91 -3.59 -14.60 -26.55
CA GLY A 91 -4.74 -14.72 -25.65
C GLY A 91 -4.49 -15.43 -24.32
N ASN A 92 -3.37 -16.14 -24.15
CA ASN A 92 -2.99 -16.79 -22.89
C ASN A 92 -1.80 -16.09 -22.24
N ILE A 93 -2.07 -15.33 -21.17
CA ILE A 93 -1.03 -14.67 -20.36
C ILE A 93 -0.17 -15.74 -19.68
N SER A 94 1.11 -15.81 -20.01
CA SER A 94 2.02 -16.73 -19.32
C SER A 94 2.37 -16.28 -17.91
N ALA A 95 2.83 -17.24 -17.11
CA ALA A 95 3.42 -16.96 -15.80
C ALA A 95 4.61 -15.98 -15.90
N THR A 96 5.36 -16.01 -17.00
CA THR A 96 6.50 -15.10 -17.27
C THR A 96 6.04 -13.67 -17.51
N ALA A 97 5.00 -13.47 -18.33
CA ALA A 97 4.41 -12.15 -18.56
C ALA A 97 3.80 -11.58 -17.27
N ALA A 98 3.12 -12.42 -16.47
CA ALA A 98 2.54 -12.04 -15.19
C ALA A 98 3.62 -11.67 -14.14
N PHE A 99 4.71 -12.44 -14.09
CA PHE A 99 5.87 -12.18 -13.22
C PHE A 99 6.55 -10.87 -13.60
N GLY A 100 6.91 -10.69 -14.88
CA GLY A 100 7.53 -9.47 -15.38
C GLY A 100 6.67 -8.23 -15.12
N ALA A 101 5.36 -8.33 -15.34
CA ALA A 101 4.43 -7.26 -15.01
C ALA A 101 4.38 -6.94 -13.50
N SER A 102 4.55 -7.91 -12.61
CA SER A 102 4.60 -7.68 -11.16
C SER A 102 5.89 -6.98 -10.73
N VAL A 103 7.04 -7.47 -11.22
CA VAL A 103 8.37 -6.97 -10.89
C VAL A 103 8.56 -5.54 -11.42
N LEU A 104 8.20 -5.31 -12.68
CA LEU A 104 8.36 -4.01 -13.34
C LEU A 104 7.34 -2.96 -12.86
N SER A 105 6.19 -3.38 -12.31
CA SER A 105 5.21 -2.43 -11.72
C SER A 105 5.50 -2.11 -10.25
N ALA A 106 6.36 -2.88 -9.56
CA ALA A 106 6.68 -2.68 -8.14
C ALA A 106 7.18 -1.25 -7.79
N PRO A 107 8.07 -0.62 -8.60
CA PRO A 107 8.53 0.75 -8.33
C PRO A 107 7.41 1.81 -8.38
N PHE A 108 6.32 1.55 -9.10
CA PHE A 108 5.21 2.51 -9.23
C PHE A 108 4.25 2.47 -8.03
N ILE A 109 4.03 1.27 -7.46
CA ILE A 109 3.14 1.12 -6.31
C ILE A 109 3.83 1.41 -4.97
N ASN A 110 5.14 1.16 -4.87
CA ASN A 110 5.85 1.25 -3.59
C ASN A 110 5.81 2.64 -2.95
N PRO A 111 6.01 3.75 -3.69
CA PRO A 111 5.88 5.10 -3.14
C PRO A 111 4.52 5.37 -2.51
N ILE A 112 3.45 4.92 -3.17
CA ILE A 112 2.07 5.14 -2.69
C ILE A 112 1.81 4.33 -1.42
N ARG A 113 2.29 3.08 -1.37
CA ARG A 113 2.22 2.25 -0.15
C ARG A 113 3.02 2.86 1.00
N MET A 114 4.16 3.48 0.71
CA MET A 114 4.96 4.15 1.73
C MET A 114 4.28 5.42 2.26
N ILE A 115 3.61 6.19 1.39
CA ILE A 115 2.78 7.34 1.80
C ILE A 115 1.65 6.87 2.73
N GLU A 116 0.89 5.84 2.34
CA GLU A 116 -0.17 5.24 3.18
C GLU A 116 0.38 4.83 4.55
N LYS A 117 1.51 4.12 4.58
CA LYS A 117 2.14 3.65 5.81
C LYS A 117 2.55 4.81 6.72
N GLN A 118 3.09 5.89 6.15
CA GLN A 118 3.48 7.07 6.91
C GLN A 118 2.27 7.85 7.44
N GLN A 119 1.20 8.00 6.65
CA GLN A 119 -0.04 8.62 7.12
C GLN A 119 -0.61 7.87 8.32
N ARG A 120 -0.65 6.53 8.27
CA ARG A 120 -1.15 5.70 9.37
C ARG A 120 -0.23 5.72 10.59
N ALA A 121 1.09 5.72 10.39
CA ALA A 121 2.04 5.85 11.49
C ALA A 121 1.91 7.21 12.21
N PHE A 122 1.65 8.28 11.47
CA PHE A 122 1.38 9.59 12.06
C PHE A 122 0.03 9.58 12.80
N PHE A 123 -1.02 9.04 12.19
CA PHE A 123 -2.34 8.88 12.80
C PHE A 123 -2.29 8.10 14.13
N LYS A 124 -1.48 7.04 14.19
CA LYS A 124 -1.20 6.30 15.43
C LYS A 124 -0.71 7.20 16.57
N THR A 125 0.16 8.17 16.26
CA THR A 125 0.80 9.03 17.27
C THR A 125 0.01 10.30 17.59
N THR A 126 -0.68 10.90 16.61
CA THR A 126 -1.28 12.23 16.73
C THR A 126 -2.80 12.23 16.62
N GLY A 127 -3.41 11.11 16.20
CA GLY A 127 -4.84 11.03 15.92
C GLY A 127 -5.28 11.75 14.65
N ALA A 128 -4.35 12.31 13.86
CA ALA A 128 -4.61 13.01 12.61
C ALA A 128 -3.84 12.38 11.45
N GLU A 129 -4.39 12.43 10.24
CA GLU A 129 -3.67 11.96 9.05
C GLU A 129 -2.60 12.97 8.63
N LYS A 130 -1.39 12.49 8.29
CA LYS A 130 -0.34 13.37 7.78
C LYS A 130 -0.70 13.86 6.37
N PRO A 131 -0.58 15.16 6.06
CA PRO A 131 -0.81 15.66 4.71
C PRO A 131 0.15 15.02 3.70
N ILE A 132 -0.37 14.56 2.55
CA ILE A 132 0.43 13.92 1.50
C ILE A 132 1.54 14.85 1.00
N MET A 133 1.26 16.15 0.83
CA MET A 133 2.27 17.12 0.40
C MET A 133 3.41 17.28 1.39
N GLU A 134 3.15 17.09 2.69
CA GLU A 134 4.20 17.14 3.70
C GLU A 134 5.11 15.91 3.59
N ILE A 135 4.54 14.72 3.41
CA ILE A 135 5.29 13.48 3.17
C ILE A 135 6.16 13.59 1.92
N ILE A 136 5.61 14.12 0.82
CA ILE A 136 6.35 14.30 -0.43
C ILE A 136 7.48 15.30 -0.23
N ARG A 137 7.24 16.42 0.46
CA ARG A 137 8.26 17.44 0.75
C ARG A 137 9.39 16.90 1.64
N GLU A 138 9.07 16.11 2.67
CA GLU A 138 10.08 15.44 3.50
C GLU A 138 10.87 14.39 2.74
N SER A 139 10.19 13.66 1.85
CA SER A 139 10.84 12.67 0.98
C SER A 139 11.73 13.34 -0.06
N ALA A 140 11.32 14.50 -0.60
CA ALA A 140 12.12 15.29 -1.53
C ALA A 140 13.44 15.75 -0.91
N LYS A 141 13.44 16.15 0.38
CA LYS A 141 14.67 16.46 1.14
C LYS A 141 15.63 15.26 1.26
N LYS A 142 15.15 14.05 1.06
CA LYS A 142 15.91 12.78 1.12
C LYS A 142 15.99 12.10 -0.25
N ASN A 143 15.91 12.86 -1.35
CA ASN A 143 15.96 12.35 -2.73
C ASN A 143 14.95 11.22 -3.02
N PHE A 144 13.78 11.24 -2.38
CA PHE A 144 12.70 10.25 -2.47
C PHE A 144 13.07 8.81 -2.08
N VAL A 145 14.31 8.54 -1.66
CA VAL A 145 14.78 7.22 -1.19
C VAL A 145 13.84 6.59 -0.14
N PRO A 146 13.28 7.34 0.84
CA PRO A 146 12.35 6.77 1.80
C PRO A 146 11.08 6.15 1.19
N LEU A 147 10.62 6.66 0.04
CA LEU A 147 9.41 6.17 -0.65
C LEU A 147 9.63 4.84 -1.37
N PHE A 148 10.89 4.54 -1.74
CA PHE A 148 11.25 3.29 -2.41
C PHE A 148 11.77 2.21 -1.45
N ARG A 149 11.74 2.47 -0.13
CA ARG A 149 12.07 1.44 0.86
C ARG A 149 11.08 0.28 0.75
N GLY A 150 11.61 -0.93 0.60
CA GLY A 150 10.80 -2.14 0.46
C GLY A 150 10.57 -2.62 -0.97
N THR A 151 10.98 -1.85 -2.01
CA THR A 151 10.81 -2.27 -3.41
C THR A 151 11.54 -3.59 -3.72
N ILE A 152 12.80 -3.74 -3.27
CA ILE A 152 13.59 -4.97 -3.49
C ILE A 152 12.94 -6.18 -2.79
N PRO A 153 12.60 -6.13 -1.48
CA PRO A 153 11.83 -7.20 -0.84
C PRO A 153 10.50 -7.50 -1.53
N LEU A 154 9.82 -6.49 -2.07
CA LEU A 154 8.54 -6.68 -2.76
C LEU A 154 8.69 -7.43 -4.07
N MET A 155 9.75 -7.11 -4.83
CA MET A 155 10.11 -7.85 -6.05
C MET A 155 10.51 -9.28 -5.69
N GLY A 156 11.30 -9.47 -4.63
CA GLY A 156 11.68 -10.78 -4.12
C GLY A 156 10.49 -11.66 -3.71
N HIS A 157 9.43 -11.07 -3.12
CA HIS A 157 8.20 -11.80 -2.83
C HIS A 157 7.44 -12.24 -4.09
N SER A 158 7.69 -11.63 -5.25
CA SER A 158 7.16 -12.12 -6.53
C SER A 158 8.05 -13.22 -7.13
N CYS A 159 9.28 -13.38 -6.64
CA CYS A 159 10.23 -14.44 -7.05
C CYS A 159 10.15 -15.69 -6.16
N ALA A 160 9.38 -15.64 -5.07
CA ALA A 160 9.14 -16.74 -4.13
C ALA A 160 7.80 -17.41 -4.45
#